data_AF-A0A7V1BWR0-F1
#
_entry.id   AF-A0A7V1BWR0-F1
#
_cell.length_a   1.000
_cell.length_b   1.000
_cell.length_c   1.000
_cell.angle_alpha   90.00
_cell.angle_beta   90.00
_cell.angle_gamma   90.00
#
_symmetry.space_group_name_H-M   'P 1'
#
loop_
_entity.id
_entity.type
_entity.pdbx_description
1 polymer ?
#
loop_
_entity_poly.entity_id
_entity_poly.type
_entity_poly.pdbx_seq_one_letter_code
_entity_poly.pdbx_strand_id
1 'polypeptide(L)'
;MREIEVSKITEAVRNLFIDCNHRLPPDVLSALSRALETEESAAGRVVISELIENAGIAANQGLPVCQDTGLAVVFMEIGQDVSLVGGNLKDAINEGVRQGAVQG
;
A
#
# COMPACT_ATOMS: atom_id res chain seq x y z
N MET A 1 -21.35 -20.72 9.76
CA MET A 1 -21.46 -19.34 9.25
C MET A 1 -20.72 -18.41 10.21
N ARG A 2 -19.72 -17.67 9.73
CA ARG A 2 -18.93 -16.70 10.49
C ARG A 2 -19.39 -15.31 10.10
N GLU A 3 -19.77 -14.49 11.08
CA GLU A 3 -20.14 -13.11 10.84
C GLU A 3 -18.93 -12.18 10.95
N ILE A 4 -18.83 -11.21 10.04
CA ILE A 4 -17.80 -10.18 10.03
C ILE A 4 -18.49 -8.82 9.82
N GLU A 5 -18.30 -7.92 10.79
CA GLU A 5 -18.69 -6.52 10.68
C GLU A 5 -17.91 -5.83 9.57
N VAL A 6 -18.61 -5.14 8.66
CA VAL A 6 -17.97 -4.42 7.55
C VAL A 6 -17.04 -3.30 8.02
N SER A 7 -17.19 -2.79 9.25
CA SER A 7 -16.25 -1.84 9.86
C SER A 7 -14.82 -2.38 9.94
N LYS A 8 -14.65 -3.69 10.16
CA LYS A 8 -13.33 -4.34 10.13
C LYS A 8 -12.71 -4.32 8.73
N ILE A 9 -13.54 -4.34 7.69
CA ILE A 9 -13.09 -4.24 6.30
C ILE A 9 -12.65 -2.80 6.02
N THR A 10 -13.41 -1.80 6.48
CA THR A 10 -13.00 -0.39 6.40
C THR A 10 -11.65 -0.15 7.05
N GLU A 11 -11.44 -0.65 8.27
CA GLU A 11 -10.16 -0.55 8.99
C GLU A 11 -9.01 -1.24 8.25
N ALA A 12 -9.24 -2.47 7.76
CA ALA A 12 -8.24 -3.23 7.03
C ALA A 12 -7.84 -2.53 5.72
N VAL A 13 -8.81 -2.08 4.94
CA VAL A 13 -8.56 -1.36 3.67
C VAL A 13 -7.85 -0.05 3.92
N ARG A 14 -8.25 0.73 4.94
CA ARG A 14 -7.55 1.96 5.33
C ARG A 14 -6.09 1.70 5.63
N ASN A 15 -5.80 0.73 6.50
CA ASN A 15 -4.43 0.44 6.93
C ASN A 15 -3.59 -0.06 5.75
N LEU A 16 -4.14 -0.93 4.90
CA LEU A 16 -3.46 -1.42 3.69
C LEU A 16 -3.20 -0.30 2.68
N PHE A 17 -4.15 0.61 2.47
CA PHE A 17 -4.02 1.73 1.55
C PHE A 17 -2.94 2.72 2.01
N ILE A 18 -2.86 2.99 3.31
CA ILE A 18 -1.76 3.79 3.86
C ILE A 18 -0.45 3.04 3.66
N ASP A 19 -0.34 1.78 4.09
CA ASP A 19 0.90 1.03 4.04
C ASP A 19 1.49 0.93 2.62
N CYS A 20 0.65 0.63 1.62
CA CYS A 20 1.09 0.48 0.24
C CYS A 20 1.58 1.78 -0.41
N ASN A 21 1.12 2.94 0.07
CA ASN A 21 1.60 4.25 -0.41
C ASN A 21 2.91 4.66 0.27
N HIS A 22 3.17 4.19 1.48
CA HIS A 22 4.31 4.63 2.31
C HIS A 22 5.50 3.69 2.27
N ARG A 23 5.28 2.41 1.99
CA ARG A 23 6.31 1.38 2.09
C ARG A 23 6.39 0.58 0.81
N LEU A 24 7.60 0.54 0.23
CA LEU A 24 7.89 -0.43 -0.81
C LEU A 24 8.01 -1.83 -0.21
N PRO A 25 7.48 -2.86 -0.89
CA PRO A 25 7.67 -4.25 -0.49
C PRO A 25 9.15 -4.64 -0.37
N PRO A 26 9.51 -5.55 0.56
CA PRO A 26 10.92 -5.94 0.78
C PRO A 26 11.61 -6.54 -0.45
N ASP A 27 10.87 -7.23 -1.31
CA ASP A 27 11.38 -7.81 -2.56
C ASP A 27 11.73 -6.72 -3.58
N VAL A 28 10.92 -5.66 -3.68
CA VAL A 28 11.19 -4.48 -4.52
C VAL A 28 12.44 -3.75 -4.03
N LEU A 29 12.55 -3.47 -2.72
CA LEU A 29 13.75 -2.85 -2.15
C LEU A 29 14.99 -3.71 -2.38
N SER A 30 14.88 -5.03 -2.20
CA SER A 30 15.99 -5.95 -2.46
C SER A 30 16.39 -5.97 -3.94
N ALA A 31 15.41 -5.84 -4.85
CA ALA A 31 15.68 -5.73 -6.29
C ALA A 31 16.40 -4.42 -6.64
N LEU A 32 15.99 -3.29 -6.05
CA LEU A 32 16.67 -2.00 -6.23
C LEU A 32 18.12 -2.04 -5.71
N SER A 33 18.35 -2.62 -4.53
CA SER A 33 19.71 -2.77 -3.99
C SER A 33 20.61 -3.60 -4.90
N ARG A 34 20.11 -4.74 -5.41
CA ARG A 34 20.86 -5.55 -6.39
C ARG A 34 21.12 -4.77 -7.69
N ALA A 35 20.12 -4.04 -8.18
CA ALA A 35 20.27 -3.22 -9.38
C ALA A 35 21.35 -2.15 -9.19
N LEU A 36 21.43 -1.50 -8.02
CA LEU A 36 22.46 -0.52 -7.70
C LEU A 36 23.87 -1.12 -7.75
N GLU A 37 24.04 -2.37 -7.30
CA GLU A 37 25.32 -3.07 -7.34
C GLU A 37 25.77 -3.36 -8.78
N THR A 38 24.84 -3.79 -9.64
CA THR A 38 25.14 -4.27 -11.00
C THR A 38 25.02 -3.21 -12.10
N GLU A 39 24.43 -2.06 -11.84
CA GLU A 39 24.19 -1.01 -12.86
C GLU A 39 25.50 -0.48 -13.45
N GLU A 40 25.62 -0.45 -14.78
CA GLU A 40 26.84 0.00 -15.45
C GLU A 40 26.88 1.53 -15.61
N SER A 41 25.72 2.16 -15.76
CA SER A 41 25.57 3.60 -15.93
C SER A 41 25.81 4.35 -14.63
N ALA A 42 26.76 5.28 -14.63
CA ALA A 42 27.00 6.17 -13.50
C ALA A 42 25.74 7.00 -13.15
N ALA A 43 25.01 7.48 -14.16
CA ALA A 43 23.74 8.18 -13.96
C ALA A 43 22.65 7.24 -13.42
N GLY A 44 22.60 5.99 -13.91
CA GLY A 44 21.65 4.97 -13.44
C GLY A 44 21.84 4.66 -11.95
N ARG A 45 23.10 4.51 -11.49
CA ARG A 45 23.42 4.31 -10.07
C ARG A 45 22.92 5.45 -9.18
N VAL A 46 23.06 6.69 -9.64
CA VAL A 46 22.55 7.86 -8.90
C VAL A 46 21.03 7.78 -8.76
N VAL A 47 20.31 7.55 -9.86
CA VAL A 47 18.85 7.44 -9.84
C VAL A 47 18.37 6.31 -8.92
N ILE A 48 18.99 5.12 -9.00
CA ILE A 48 18.59 4.00 -8.13
C ILE A 48 18.86 4.31 -6.66
N SER A 49 19.98 4.98 -6.34
CA SER A 49 20.29 5.41 -4.98
C SER A 49 19.23 6.39 -4.46
N GLU A 50 18.81 7.37 -5.27
CA GLU A 50 17.76 8.32 -4.91
C GLU A 50 16.40 7.63 -4.69
N LEU A 51 16.06 6.62 -5.49
CA LEU A 51 14.82 5.84 -5.29
C LEU A 51 14.83 5.09 -3.95
N ILE A 52 15.97 4.48 -3.57
CA ILE A 52 16.12 3.79 -2.29
C ILE A 52 16.05 4.79 -1.12
N GLU A 53 16.73 5.93 -1.24
CA GLU A 53 16.69 7.00 -0.23
C GLU A 53 15.26 7.54 -0.05
N ASN A 54 14.57 7.85 -1.15
CA ASN A 54 13.19 8.31 -1.14
C ASN A 54 12.25 7.30 -0.46
N ALA A 55 12.39 6.01 -0.76
CA ALA A 55 11.61 4.96 -0.10
C ALA A 55 11.88 4.90 1.41
N GLY A 56 13.12 5.12 1.84
CA GLY A 56 13.48 5.22 3.26
C GLY A 56 12.89 6.46 3.94
N ILE A 57 12.91 7.62 3.27
CA ILE A 57 12.30 8.86 3.77
C ILE A 57 10.79 8.68 3.93
N ALA A 58 10.12 8.18 2.89
CA ALA A 58 8.67 7.90 2.88
C ALA A 58 8.25 7.04 4.08
N ALA A 59 8.95 5.92 4.29
CA ALA A 59 8.66 4.97 5.36
C ALA A 59 8.90 5.55 6.78
N ASN A 60 9.85 6.46 6.93
CA ASN A 60 10.23 7.05 8.23
C ASN A 60 9.40 8.29 8.58
N GLN A 61 9.05 9.10 7.58
CA GLN A 61 8.32 10.36 7.77
C GLN A 61 6.80 10.18 7.64
N GLY A 62 6.33 9.01 7.18
CA GLY A 62 4.92 8.82 6.88
C GLY A 62 4.49 9.70 5.71
N LEU A 63 5.30 9.73 4.65
CA LEU A 63 4.97 10.40 3.39
C LEU A 63 4.78 9.37 2.28
N PRO A 64 3.87 9.60 1.32
CA PRO A 64 3.77 8.76 0.14
C PRO A 64 5.09 8.67 -0.62
N VAL A 65 5.42 7.47 -1.11
CA VAL A 65 6.62 7.22 -1.94
C VAL A 65 6.56 7.99 -3.26
N CYS A 66 5.36 8.29 -3.76
CA CYS A 66 5.13 9.03 -5.00
C CYS A 66 4.06 10.11 -4.82
N GLN A 67 4.17 11.20 -5.59
CA GLN A 67 3.15 12.26 -5.65
C GLN A 67 1.83 11.79 -6.26
N ASP A 68 1.88 10.83 -7.18
CA ASP A 68 0.70 10.15 -7.70
C ASP A 68 0.44 8.88 -6.89
N THR A 69 -0.56 8.92 -6.01
CA THR A 69 -0.96 7.80 -5.15
C THR A 69 -1.87 6.80 -5.88
N GLY A 70 -2.13 7.03 -7.17
CA GLY A 70 -2.80 6.09 -8.06
C GLY A 70 -4.28 5.84 -7.75
N LEU A 71 -4.77 4.69 -8.20
CA LEU A 71 -6.16 4.24 -8.05
C LEU A 71 -6.21 2.98 -7.17
N ALA A 72 -7.08 2.99 -6.16
CA ALA A 72 -7.31 1.82 -5.33
C ALA A 72 -7.96 0.68 -6.12
N VAL A 73 -7.24 -0.43 -6.29
CA VAL A 73 -7.76 -1.68 -6.84
C VAL A 73 -7.72 -2.73 -5.75
N VAL A 74 -8.89 -3.27 -5.40
CA VAL A 74 -9.05 -4.21 -4.28
C VAL A 74 -9.45 -5.57 -4.83
N PHE A 75 -8.58 -6.56 -4.61
CA PHE A 75 -8.88 -7.97 -4.82
C PHE A 75 -9.29 -8.58 -3.49
N MET A 76 -10.40 -9.31 -3.47
CA MET A 76 -10.94 -9.89 -2.25
C MET A 76 -11.43 -11.31 -2.52
N GLU A 77 -10.99 -12.24 -1.68
CA GLU A 77 -11.50 -13.59 -1.63
C GLU A 77 -12.37 -13.74 -0.39
N ILE A 78 -13.65 -14.04 -0.58
CA ILE A 78 -14.63 -14.18 0.50
C ILE A 78 -15.03 -15.64 0.58
N GLY A 79 -14.79 -16.26 1.73
CA GLY A 79 -15.19 -17.65 1.97
C GLY A 79 -16.70 -17.81 1.96
N GLN A 80 -17.18 -18.94 1.43
CA GLN A 80 -18.62 -19.25 1.30
C GLN A 80 -19.42 -19.15 2.62
N ASP A 81 -18.78 -19.42 3.76
CA ASP A 81 -19.41 -19.40 5.08
C ASP A 81 -19.30 -18.04 5.79
N VAL A 82 -18.80 -17.00 5.11
CA VAL A 82 -18.69 -15.64 5.65
C VAL A 82 -19.96 -14.86 5.33
N SER A 83 -20.60 -14.34 6.39
CA SER A 83 -21.68 -13.36 6.27
C SER A 83 -21.15 -11.99 6.69
N LEU A 84 -21.29 -11.00 5.80
CA LEU A 84 -20.92 -9.62 6.09
C LEU A 84 -22.12 -8.87 6.64
N VAL A 85 -21.94 -8.26 7.81
CA VAL A 85 -23.00 -7.59 8.56
C VAL A 85 -22.63 -6.15 8.88
N GLY A 86 -23.62 -5.34 9.28
CA GLY A 86 -23.40 -3.95 9.66
C GLY A 86 -23.33 -2.95 8.50
N GLY A 87 -23.52 -3.39 7.25
CA GLY A 87 -23.60 -2.48 6.10
C GLY A 87 -23.27 -3.11 4.76
N ASN A 88 -23.02 -2.26 3.75
CA ASN A 88 -22.65 -2.68 2.41
C ASN A 88 -21.12 -2.82 2.28
N LEU A 89 -20.65 -3.93 1.70
CA LEU A 89 -19.23 -4.21 1.49
C LEU A 89 -18.53 -3.12 0.65
N LYS A 90 -19.14 -2.70 -0.45
CA LYS A 90 -18.54 -1.72 -1.38
C LYS A 90 -18.37 -0.36 -0.71
N ASP A 91 -19.36 0.06 0.07
CA ASP A 91 -19.29 1.32 0.83
C ASP A 91 -18.20 1.24 1.90
N ALA A 92 -18.07 0.09 2.58
CA ALA A 92 -17.01 -0.12 3.56
C ALA A 92 -15.59 -0.06 2.95
N ILE A 93 -15.40 -0.64 1.76
CA ILE A 93 -14.14 -0.56 1.00
C ILE A 93 -13.86 0.89 0.62
N ASN A 94 -14.81 1.58 0.00
CA ASN A 94 -14.65 2.97 -0.44
C ASN A 94 -14.36 3.91 0.74
N GLU A 95 -15.02 3.70 1.88
CA GLU A 95 -14.76 4.45 3.09
C GLU A 95 -13.36 4.19 3.64
N GLY A 96 -12.87 2.94 3.57
CA GLY A 96 -11.50 2.62 3.96
C GLY A 96 -10.47 3.35 3.11
N VAL A 97 -10.67 3.36 1.77
CA VAL A 97 -9.83 4.12 0.84
C VAL A 97 -9.89 5.62 1.14
N ARG A 98 -11.09 6.17 1.33
CA ARG A 98 -11.29 7.60 1.66
C ARG A 98 -10.57 7.99 2.95
N GLN A 99 -10.67 7.17 3.99
CA GLN A 99 -9.96 7.41 5.24
C GLN A 99 -8.44 7.33 5.05
N GLY A 100 -7.96 6.33 4.31
CA GLY A 100 -6.54 6.15 4.04
C GLY A 100 -5.93 7.33 3.28
N ALA A 101 -6.62 7.83 2.26
CA ALA A 101 -6.18 8.97 1.47
C ALA A 101 -6.16 10.31 2.23
N VAL A 102 -6.88 10.43 3.35
CA VAL A 102 -6.95 11.66 4.16
C VAL A 102 -6.04 11.59 5.39
N GLN A 103 -5.84 10.39 5.94
CA GLN A 103 -5.11 10.17 7.20
C GLN A 103 -3.65 9.77 7.00
N GLY A 104 -3.31 9.20 5.84
CA GLY A 104 -1.93 8.95 5.41
C GLY A 104 -1.41 10.05 4.52
#